data_AF-A0A660SRF2-F1
#
_entry.id   AF-A0A660SRF2-F1
#
_cell.length_a   1.000
_cell.length_b   1.000
_cell.length_c   1.000
_cell.angle_alpha   90.00
_cell.angle_beta   90.00
_cell.angle_gamma   90.00
#
_symmetry.space_group_name_H-M   'P 1'
#
loop_
_entity.id
_entity.type
_entity.pdbx_description
1 polymer ?
#
loop_
_entity_poly.entity_id
_entity_poly.type
_entity_poly.pdbx_seq_one_letter_code
_entity_poly.pdbx_strand_id
1 'polypeptide(L)'
;MKKSFLILLLALFLVNFAYSEYVSLDNKAYLPYEVNVISQTFDEVIVEFKLNSFEVNKITIKGKEYSKINIPGVVNYLEKGKPDIPHINRNVIISDVGKVTFKVIDSEIITREFLPPVPSKGNILRSVDPKTIPYTFAKGYFKNQFPIEIFKISTPFIFRDYRGTNISFNPIVYNPLNNNY
;
A
#
# COMPACT_ATOMS: atom_id res chain seq x y z
N MET A 1 -6.91 -33.44 -39.43
CA MET A 1 -6.88 -33.59 -37.96
C MET A 1 -5.59 -33.07 -37.33
N LYS A 2 -4.38 -33.49 -37.75
CA LYS A 2 -3.10 -33.04 -37.16
C LYS A 2 -2.85 -31.53 -37.19
N LYS A 3 -3.22 -30.82 -38.27
CA LYS A 3 -3.07 -29.35 -38.38
C LYS A 3 -4.02 -28.55 -37.48
N SER A 4 -5.26 -29.02 -37.32
CA SER A 4 -6.25 -28.41 -36.40
C SER A 4 -5.86 -28.63 -34.94
N PHE A 5 -5.27 -29.79 -34.61
CA PHE A 5 -4.72 -30.06 -33.29
C PHE A 5 -3.52 -29.16 -32.95
N LEU A 6 -2.65 -28.88 -33.94
CA LEU A 6 -1.49 -27.99 -33.76
C LEU A 6 -1.91 -26.52 -33.54
N ILE A 7 -2.96 -26.07 -34.23
CA ILE A 7 -3.54 -24.72 -34.04
C ILE A 7 -4.16 -24.59 -32.64
N LEU A 8 -4.82 -25.63 -32.15
CA LEU A 8 -5.38 -25.67 -30.80
C LEU A 8 -4.28 -25.63 -29.72
N LEU A 9 -3.18 -26.36 -29.93
CA LEU A 9 -2.02 -26.36 -29.03
C LEU A 9 -1.31 -24.99 -28.98
N LEU A 10 -1.26 -24.29 -30.12
CA LEU A 10 -0.68 -22.95 -30.23
C LEU A 10 -1.58 -21.87 -29.60
N ALA A 11 -2.90 -22.05 -29.65
CA ALA A 11 -3.88 -21.18 -28.97
C ALA A 11 -3.80 -21.32 -27.44
N LEU A 12 -3.47 -22.51 -26.92
CA LEU A 12 -3.24 -22.74 -25.49
C LEU A 12 -1.95 -22.07 -24.96
N PHE A 13 -0.97 -21.80 -25.81
CA PHE A 13 0.26 -21.08 -25.44
C PHE A 13 0.10 -19.54 -25.41
N LEU A 14 -1.02 -19.01 -25.91
CA LEU A 14 -1.31 -17.57 -25.94
C LEU A 14 -1.99 -17.04 -24.68
N VAL A 15 -2.25 -17.90 -23.69
CA VAL A 15 -2.75 -17.47 -22.38
C VAL A 15 -1.58 -16.83 -21.62
N ASN A 16 -1.35 -15.55 -21.87
CA ASN A 16 -0.51 -14.72 -21.01
C ASN A 16 -1.21 -14.61 -19.67
N PHE A 17 -0.84 -15.48 -18.73
CA PHE A 17 -1.25 -15.34 -17.35
C PHE A 17 -0.61 -14.06 -16.79
N ALA A 18 -1.43 -13.04 -16.57
CA ALA A 18 -1.09 -11.96 -15.65
C ALA A 18 -1.04 -12.58 -14.24
N TYR A 19 0.14 -13.02 -13.82
CA TYR A 19 0.35 -13.52 -12.47
C TYR A 19 0.46 -12.33 -11.51
N SER A 20 -0.50 -12.23 -10.58
CA SER A 20 -0.32 -11.47 -9.35
C SER A 20 0.46 -12.34 -8.37
N GLU A 21 1.61 -11.87 -7.91
CA GLU A 21 2.36 -12.52 -6.84
C GLU A 21 1.71 -12.18 -5.50
N TYR A 22 1.36 -13.19 -4.72
CA TYR A 22 0.83 -13.02 -3.36
C TYR A 22 1.97 -13.24 -2.36
N VAL A 23 2.29 -12.22 -1.58
CA VAL A 23 3.36 -12.25 -0.59
C VAL A 23 2.74 -12.45 0.79
N SER A 24 2.97 -13.63 1.38
CA SER A 24 2.54 -13.99 2.73
C SER A 24 3.66 -13.74 3.73
N LEU A 25 3.38 -12.98 4.78
CA LEU A 25 4.27 -12.71 5.91
C LEU A 25 3.91 -13.59 7.11
N ASP A 26 2.62 -13.86 7.29
CA ASP A 26 2.10 -14.82 8.26
C ASP A 26 1.19 -15.84 7.58
N ASN A 27 1.69 -17.06 7.42
CA ASN A 27 0.99 -18.16 6.75
C ASN A 27 -0.26 -18.64 7.49
N LYS A 28 -0.47 -18.22 8.75
CA LYS A 28 -1.65 -18.61 9.55
C LYS A 28 -2.74 -17.55 9.52
N ALA A 29 -2.45 -16.35 9.03
CA ALA A 29 -3.40 -15.25 9.01
C ALA A 29 -4.42 -15.40 7.87
N TYR A 30 -5.69 -15.15 8.18
CA TYR A 30 -6.78 -15.15 7.20
C TYR A 30 -7.00 -13.78 6.54
N LEU A 31 -6.71 -12.70 7.28
CA LEU A 31 -6.85 -11.33 6.81
C LEU A 31 -5.49 -10.79 6.37
N PRO A 32 -5.43 -9.93 5.34
CA PRO A 32 -4.17 -9.39 4.85
C PRO A 32 -3.49 -8.42 5.82
N TYR A 33 -4.25 -7.89 6.78
CA TYR A 33 -3.74 -7.13 7.90
C TYR A 33 -4.71 -7.19 9.07
N GLU A 34 -4.20 -6.96 10.28
CA GLU A 34 -4.95 -6.93 11.53
C GLU A 34 -4.71 -5.61 12.25
N VAL A 35 -5.75 -5.14 12.96
CA VAL A 35 -5.64 -4.00 13.86
C VAL A 35 -6.33 -4.38 15.16
N ASN A 36 -5.54 -4.52 16.21
CA ASN A 36 -5.99 -5.02 17.52
C ASN A 36 -5.85 -3.92 18.56
N VAL A 37 -6.89 -3.70 19.37
CA VAL A 37 -6.78 -2.86 20.58
C VAL A 37 -6.23 -3.75 21.68
N ILE A 38 -5.01 -3.47 22.13
CA ILE A 38 -4.33 -4.23 23.19
C ILE A 38 -4.81 -3.77 24.56
N SER A 39 -4.94 -2.46 24.75
CA SER A 39 -5.52 -1.87 25.94
C SER A 39 -6.17 -0.53 25.64
N GLN A 40 -7.15 -0.16 26.47
CA GLN A 40 -7.82 1.12 26.38
C GLN A 40 -8.16 1.61 27.80
N THR A 41 -7.75 2.83 28.09
CA THR A 41 -8.12 3.60 29.27
C THR A 41 -8.74 4.93 28.82
N PHE A 42 -9.03 5.83 29.76
CA PHE A 42 -9.54 7.16 29.43
C PHE A 42 -8.48 8.04 28.71
N ASP A 43 -7.20 7.90 29.09
CA ASP A 43 -6.12 8.75 28.60
C ASP A 43 -5.19 8.06 27.58
N GLU A 44 -5.26 6.73 27.47
CA GLU A 44 -4.36 5.95 26.63
C GLU A 44 -5.11 4.85 25.87
N VAL A 45 -4.76 4.69 24.60
CA VAL A 45 -5.17 3.53 23.78
C VAL A 45 -3.91 2.92 23.18
N ILE A 46 -3.67 1.63 23.45
CA ILE A 46 -2.60 0.86 22.83
C ILE A 46 -3.21 0.04 21.69
N VAL A 47 -2.74 0.31 20.48
CA VAL A 47 -3.21 -0.35 19.26
C VAL A 47 -2.03 -1.04 18.59
N GLU A 48 -2.21 -2.30 18.24
CA GLU A 48 -1.30 -3.07 17.41
C GLU A 48 -1.78 -3.05 15.96
N PHE A 49 -0.86 -2.80 15.03
CA PHE A 49 -1.08 -2.94 13.60
C PHE A 49 -0.15 -4.02 13.07
N LYS A 50 -0.71 -5.00 12.36
CA LYS A 50 0.05 -6.11 11.79
C LYS A 50 -0.27 -6.27 10.32
N LEU A 51 0.76 -6.29 9.47
CA LEU A 51 0.64 -6.68 8.07
C LEU A 51 0.87 -8.19 7.96
N ASN A 52 -0.08 -8.90 7.37
CA ASN A 52 0.01 -10.34 7.20
C ASN A 52 0.32 -10.73 5.75
N SER A 53 -0.19 -9.98 4.77
CA SER A 53 0.05 -10.24 3.35
C SER A 53 -0.25 -9.04 2.46
N PHE A 54 0.25 -9.10 1.22
CA PHE A 54 -0.03 -8.13 0.17
C PHE A 54 0.13 -8.75 -1.22
N GLU A 55 -0.40 -8.08 -2.23
CA GLU A 55 -0.34 -8.47 -3.64
C GLU A 55 0.66 -7.59 -4.39
N VAL A 56 1.42 -8.22 -5.28
CA VAL A 56 2.37 -7.57 -6.17
C VAL A 56 2.05 -7.95 -7.61
N ASN A 57 1.71 -6.94 -8.43
CA ASN A 57 1.47 -7.11 -9.85
C ASN A 57 2.56 -6.41 -10.66
N LYS A 58 3.00 -7.00 -11.76
CA LYS A 58 3.97 -6.35 -12.64
C LYS A 58 3.29 -5.44 -13.65
N ILE A 59 3.78 -4.22 -13.79
CA ILE A 59 3.31 -3.24 -14.79
C ILE A 59 4.51 -2.78 -15.61
N THR A 60 4.37 -2.82 -16.94
CA THR A 60 5.39 -2.30 -17.85
C THR A 60 5.13 -0.82 -18.14
N ILE A 61 6.13 0.04 -17.88
CA ILE A 61 6.11 1.46 -18.20
C ILE A 61 7.31 1.76 -19.10
N LYS A 62 7.05 2.15 -20.36
CA LYS A 62 8.10 2.46 -21.35
C LYS A 62 9.16 1.36 -21.48
N GLY A 63 8.74 0.09 -21.47
CA GLY A 63 9.61 -1.08 -21.63
C GLY A 63 10.36 -1.54 -20.38
N LYS A 64 10.15 -0.90 -19.22
CA LYS A 64 10.69 -1.34 -17.92
C LYS A 64 9.57 -1.87 -17.02
N GLU A 65 9.84 -2.94 -16.27
CA GLU A 65 8.89 -3.51 -15.31
C GLU A 65 8.92 -2.76 -13.97
N TYR A 66 7.75 -2.62 -13.33
CA TYR A 66 7.55 -2.00 -12.03
C TYR A 66 6.54 -2.81 -11.22
N SER A 67 6.58 -2.66 -9.90
CA SER A 67 5.68 -3.35 -8.97
C SER A 67 4.45 -2.50 -8.65
N LYS A 68 3.25 -3.00 -8.89
CA LYS A 68 2.00 -2.45 -8.33
C LYS A 68 1.66 -3.24 -7.07
N ILE A 69 1.83 -2.59 -5.93
CA ILE A 69 1.63 -3.18 -4.61
C ILE A 69 0.23 -2.80 -4.11
N ASN A 70 -0.55 -3.79 -3.67
CA ASN A 70 -1.87 -3.60 -3.10
C ASN A 70 -2.04 -4.44 -1.83
N ILE A 71 -2.81 -3.93 -0.88
CA ILE A 71 -3.34 -4.73 0.24
C ILE A 71 -4.86 -4.74 0.07
N PRO A 72 -5.53 -5.90 0.03
CA PRO A 72 -6.97 -5.96 -0.15
C PRO A 72 -7.72 -5.12 0.91
N GLY A 73 -8.65 -4.28 0.47
CA GLY A 73 -9.42 -3.39 1.35
C GLY A 73 -8.65 -2.17 1.87
N VAL A 74 -7.46 -1.89 1.34
CA VAL A 74 -6.61 -0.75 1.71
C VAL A 74 -6.40 0.15 0.50
N VAL A 75 -6.27 1.45 0.75
CA VAL A 75 -6.05 2.46 -0.28
C VAL A 75 -4.57 2.79 -0.42
N ASN A 76 -4.15 3.17 -1.63
CA ASN A 76 -2.81 3.65 -1.89
C ASN A 76 -2.73 5.18 -1.86
N TYR A 77 -1.51 5.71 -1.72
CA TYR A 77 -1.26 7.14 -1.82
C TYR A 77 -1.65 7.72 -3.19
N LEU A 78 -2.31 8.87 -3.17
CA LEU A 78 -2.73 9.62 -4.37
C LEU A 78 -1.80 10.82 -4.65
N GLU A 79 -0.51 10.68 -4.32
CA GLU A 79 0.50 11.69 -4.60
C GLU A 79 1.11 11.48 -5.99
N LYS A 80 0.70 12.32 -6.96
CA LYS A 80 1.12 12.15 -8.36
C LYS A 80 2.64 12.04 -8.49
N GLY A 81 3.07 10.94 -9.08
CA GLY A 81 4.45 10.63 -9.37
C GLY A 81 5.30 10.13 -8.21
N LYS A 82 4.75 10.05 -6.99
CA LYS A 82 5.37 9.34 -5.87
C LYS A 82 5.06 7.84 -5.92
N PRO A 83 5.79 6.98 -5.20
CA PRO A 83 5.50 5.56 -5.17
C PRO A 83 4.05 5.27 -4.77
N ASP A 84 3.38 4.43 -5.55
CA ASP A 84 1.98 4.03 -5.37
C ASP A 84 1.91 2.83 -4.42
N ILE A 85 1.90 3.12 -3.12
CA ILE A 85 1.96 2.12 -2.05
C ILE A 85 0.80 2.28 -1.07
N PRO A 86 0.34 1.17 -0.43
CA PRO A 86 -0.83 1.16 0.45
C PRO A 86 -0.54 1.77 1.83
N HIS A 87 -1.58 2.33 2.44
CA HIS A 87 -1.56 2.85 3.81
C HIS A 87 -2.87 2.53 4.54
N ILE A 88 -2.76 2.02 5.76
CA ILE A 88 -3.88 1.55 6.57
C ILE A 88 -4.32 2.68 7.49
N ASN A 89 -5.59 3.06 7.40
CA ASN A 89 -6.17 4.16 8.17
C ASN A 89 -7.17 3.61 9.19
N ARG A 90 -7.06 4.04 10.45
CA ARG A 90 -8.01 3.69 11.52
C ARG A 90 -8.35 4.90 12.36
N ASN A 91 -9.64 5.09 12.59
CA ASN A 91 -10.14 6.14 13.48
C ASN A 91 -10.19 5.58 14.90
N VAL A 92 -9.74 6.37 15.85
CA VAL A 92 -9.76 6.05 17.28
C VAL A 92 -10.44 7.19 18.02
N ILE A 93 -11.28 6.85 19.01
CA ILE A 93 -11.84 7.81 19.94
C ILE A 93 -10.74 8.21 20.93
N ILE A 94 -10.66 9.49 21.21
CA ILE A 94 -9.67 10.08 22.12
C ILE A 94 -10.39 10.89 23.19
N SER A 95 -9.69 11.22 24.27
CA SER A 95 -10.22 12.10 25.32
C SER A 95 -10.74 13.42 24.73
N ASP A 96 -11.84 13.93 25.31
CA ASP A 96 -12.54 15.14 24.85
C ASP A 96 -11.66 16.39 24.90
N VAL A 97 -10.63 16.39 25.75
CA VAL A 97 -9.72 17.51 25.97
C VAL A 97 -8.26 17.10 25.80
N GLY A 98 -7.36 18.08 25.76
CA GLY A 98 -5.92 17.86 25.71
C GLY A 98 -5.36 17.56 24.32
N LYS A 99 -4.02 17.51 24.27
CA LYS A 99 -3.24 17.23 23.06
C LYS A 99 -3.03 15.73 22.93
N VAL A 100 -3.24 15.20 21.73
CA VAL A 100 -2.91 13.82 21.41
C VAL A 100 -1.45 13.73 20.97
N THR A 101 -0.73 12.77 21.53
CA THR A 101 0.61 12.36 21.12
C THR A 101 0.64 10.85 20.95
N PHE A 102 1.56 10.34 20.13
CA PHE A 102 1.80 8.92 20.04
C PHE A 102 3.28 8.62 20.17
N LYS A 103 3.57 7.37 20.53
CA LYS A 103 4.90 6.78 20.49
C LYS A 103 4.76 5.36 19.97
N VAL A 104 5.77 4.87 19.26
CA VAL A 104 5.88 3.46 18.90
C VAL A 104 6.44 2.73 20.12
N ILE A 105 5.70 1.74 20.62
CA ILE A 105 6.10 0.95 21.79
C ILE A 105 6.98 -0.22 21.35
N ASP A 106 6.59 -0.86 20.25
CA ASP A 106 7.29 -1.99 19.65
C ASP A 106 7.13 -1.97 18.13
N SER A 107 8.08 -2.57 17.39
CA SER A 107 8.03 -2.67 15.94
C SER A 107 8.86 -3.83 15.41
N GLU A 108 8.27 -4.63 14.53
CA GLU A 108 8.96 -5.62 13.72
C GLU A 108 9.00 -5.16 12.26
N ILE A 109 10.19 -5.18 11.64
CA ILE A 109 10.40 -4.75 10.26
C ILE A 109 11.19 -5.83 9.51
N ILE A 110 10.69 -6.20 8.34
CA ILE A 110 11.40 -7.09 7.41
C ILE A 110 11.79 -6.33 6.14
N THR A 111 12.96 -6.64 5.61
CA THR A 111 13.45 -6.08 4.34
C THR A 111 13.33 -7.11 3.23
N ARG A 112 12.79 -6.71 2.09
CA ARG A 112 12.65 -7.52 0.88
C ARG A 112 13.00 -6.68 -0.34
N GLU A 113 13.63 -7.31 -1.33
CA GLU A 113 13.92 -6.66 -2.61
C GLU A 113 12.77 -6.89 -3.59
N PHE A 114 12.30 -5.80 -4.21
CA PHE A 114 11.28 -5.81 -5.25
C PHE A 114 11.69 -4.86 -6.38
N LEU A 115 11.06 -5.01 -7.56
CA LEU A 115 11.11 -3.94 -8.56
C LEU A 115 10.52 -2.67 -7.95
N PRO A 116 10.99 -1.46 -8.34
CA PRO A 116 10.44 -0.22 -7.82
C PRO A 116 8.93 -0.18 -8.00
N PRO A 117 8.18 0.44 -7.06
CA PRO A 117 6.75 0.58 -7.21
C PRO A 117 6.40 1.29 -8.53
N VAL A 118 5.15 1.18 -8.99
CA VAL A 118 4.66 2.12 -10.01
C VAL A 118 4.47 3.50 -9.36
N PRO A 119 4.66 4.60 -10.10
CA PRO A 119 4.32 5.91 -9.58
C PRO A 119 2.80 6.11 -9.57
N SER A 120 2.27 6.77 -8.55
CA SER A 120 0.84 7.08 -8.45
C SER A 120 0.45 8.05 -9.55
N LYS A 121 -0.71 7.82 -10.17
CA LYS A 121 -1.30 8.75 -11.14
C LYS A 121 -1.89 10.00 -10.45
N GLY A 122 -1.96 9.98 -9.12
CA GLY A 122 -2.56 11.03 -8.31
C GLY A 122 -4.09 10.97 -8.32
N ASN A 123 -4.73 12.08 -7.95
CA ASN A 123 -6.17 12.19 -8.03
C ASN A 123 -6.64 12.30 -9.50
N ILE A 124 -7.56 11.43 -9.91
CA ILE A 124 -8.09 11.37 -11.28
C ILE A 124 -9.55 11.83 -11.27
N LEU A 125 -9.89 12.75 -12.17
CA LEU A 125 -11.28 13.21 -12.34
C LEU A 125 -12.15 12.08 -12.89
N ARG A 126 -13.41 12.00 -12.40
CA ARG A 126 -14.38 10.98 -12.86
C ARG A 126 -14.69 11.06 -14.36
N SER A 127 -14.45 12.20 -15.00
CA SER A 127 -14.65 12.42 -16.43
C SER A 127 -13.50 11.92 -17.30
N VAL A 128 -12.38 11.47 -16.71
CA VAL A 128 -11.18 11.06 -17.43
C VAL A 128 -10.99 9.55 -17.27
N ASP A 129 -10.79 8.84 -18.39
CA ASP A 129 -10.42 7.42 -18.36
C ASP A 129 -9.03 7.26 -17.72
N PRO A 130 -8.88 6.55 -16.59
CA PRO A 130 -7.60 6.33 -15.94
C PRO A 130 -6.54 5.66 -16.84
N LYS A 131 -6.97 4.89 -17.86
CA LYS A 131 -6.06 4.17 -18.78
C LYS A 131 -5.32 5.12 -19.72
N THR A 132 -5.89 6.28 -20.03
CA THR A 132 -5.27 7.27 -20.94
C THR A 132 -4.24 8.14 -20.25
N ILE A 133 -4.22 8.16 -18.91
CA ILE A 133 -3.27 8.94 -18.13
C ILE A 133 -1.93 8.20 -18.07
N PRO A 134 -0.83 8.78 -18.59
CA PRO A 134 0.48 8.17 -18.51
C PRO A 134 1.05 8.24 -17.09
N TYR A 135 1.90 7.27 -16.76
CA TYR A 135 2.71 7.32 -15.56
C TYR A 135 3.80 8.39 -15.67
N THR A 136 4.01 9.14 -14.60
CA THR A 136 5.06 10.17 -14.49
C THR A 136 5.80 9.99 -13.17
N PHE A 137 7.11 10.20 -13.14
CA PHE A 137 7.91 10.06 -11.91
C PHE A 137 8.20 11.44 -11.33
N ALA A 138 7.92 11.63 -10.03
CA ALA A 138 8.21 12.87 -9.33
C ALA A 138 9.71 13.01 -9.03
N LYS A 139 10.13 14.24 -8.74
CA LYS A 139 11.50 14.50 -8.28
C LYS A 139 11.79 13.69 -7.01
N GLY A 140 12.93 12.99 -7.03
CA GLY A 140 13.40 12.17 -5.90
C GLY A 140 12.80 10.77 -5.83
N TYR A 141 12.04 10.32 -6.83
CA TYR A 141 11.44 8.98 -6.85
C TYR A 141 12.45 7.87 -6.54
N PHE A 142 13.54 7.83 -7.29
CA PHE A 142 14.60 6.81 -7.13
C PHE A 142 15.68 7.20 -6.12
N LYS A 143 15.45 8.24 -5.30
CA LYS A 143 16.46 8.76 -4.36
C LYS A 143 16.00 8.75 -2.91
N ASN A 144 14.71 8.97 -2.68
CA ASN A 144 14.17 9.21 -1.35
C ASN A 144 13.27 8.06 -0.93
N GLN A 145 13.32 7.72 0.35
CA GLN A 145 12.34 6.85 0.98
C GLN A 145 10.94 7.43 0.86
N PHE A 146 9.94 6.57 0.65
CA PHE A 146 8.53 6.95 0.71
C PHE A 146 7.68 5.79 1.27
N PRO A 147 6.76 6.03 2.21
CA PRO A 147 6.58 7.30 2.91
C PRO A 147 7.72 7.53 3.92
N ILE A 148 7.84 8.76 4.43
CA ILE A 148 8.89 9.11 5.39
C ILE A 148 8.58 8.55 6.79
N GLU A 149 7.31 8.63 7.20
CA GLU A 149 6.84 8.23 8.52
C GLU A 149 6.13 6.87 8.43
N ILE A 150 6.40 5.96 9.38
CA ILE A 150 5.68 4.69 9.49
C ILE A 150 4.28 4.90 10.07
N PHE A 151 4.15 5.80 11.05
CA PHE A 151 2.88 6.18 11.65
C PHE A 151 2.70 7.69 11.57
N LYS A 152 1.47 8.10 11.28
CA LYS A 152 1.05 9.50 11.32
C LYS A 152 -0.29 9.62 12.02
N ILE A 153 -0.40 10.57 12.93
CA ILE A 153 -1.67 10.95 13.54
C ILE A 153 -2.17 12.24 12.88
N SER A 154 -3.44 12.22 12.48
CA SER A 154 -4.11 13.37 11.89
C SER A 154 -4.56 14.37 12.97
N THR A 155 -4.94 15.57 12.56
CA THR A 155 -5.58 16.51 13.46
C THR A 155 -6.89 15.92 14.00
N PRO A 156 -7.14 16.00 15.32
CA PRO A 156 -8.41 15.58 15.90
C PRO A 156 -9.62 16.22 15.21
N PHE A 157 -10.70 15.45 15.12
CA PHE A 157 -12.00 15.89 14.62
C PHE A 157 -13.09 15.58 15.65
N ILE A 158 -14.24 16.23 15.51
CA ILE A 158 -15.44 15.93 16.29
C ILE A 158 -16.44 15.26 15.36
N PHE A 159 -16.93 14.09 15.75
CA PHE A 159 -17.99 13.38 15.07
C PHE A 159 -19.14 13.14 16.05
N ARG A 160 -20.17 13.99 15.96
CA ARG A 160 -21.25 14.09 16.95
C ARG A 160 -20.67 14.34 18.34
N ASP A 161 -20.93 13.45 19.29
CA ASP A 161 -20.53 13.59 20.69
C ASP A 161 -19.12 13.05 20.97
N TYR A 162 -18.41 12.54 19.94
CA TYR A 162 -17.08 11.94 20.12
C TYR A 162 -16.00 12.78 19.46
N ARG A 163 -14.91 12.99 20.21
CA ARG A 163 -13.64 13.45 19.65
C ARG A 163 -12.86 12.25 19.14
N GLY A 164 -12.46 12.29 17.88
CA GLY A 164 -11.71 11.22 17.23
C GLY A 164 -10.44 11.73 16.58
N THR A 165 -9.50 10.84 16.32
CA THR A 165 -8.39 11.10 15.39
C THR A 165 -8.15 9.90 14.48
N ASN A 166 -7.50 10.14 13.36
CA ASN A 166 -7.09 9.11 12.43
C ASN A 166 -5.62 8.75 12.66
N ILE A 167 -5.35 7.45 12.81
CA ILE A 167 -4.03 6.84 12.78
C ILE A 167 -3.82 6.27 11.37
N SER A 168 -2.82 6.79 10.67
CA SER A 168 -2.34 6.28 9.39
C SER A 168 -1.09 5.45 9.64
N PHE A 169 -1.15 4.16 9.34
CA PHE A 169 -0.04 3.22 9.38
C PHE A 169 0.43 2.91 7.97
N ASN A 170 1.74 3.01 7.74
CA ASN A 170 2.40 2.69 6.50
C ASN A 170 3.12 1.35 6.64
N PRO A 171 2.45 0.23 6.32
CA PRO A 171 3.02 -1.10 6.49
C PRO A 171 4.14 -1.41 5.49
N ILE A 172 4.21 -0.64 4.40
CA ILE A 172 5.20 -0.83 3.33
C ILE A 172 5.91 0.50 3.10
N VAL A 173 7.23 0.47 3.20
CA VAL A 173 8.10 1.61 2.96
C VAL A 173 9.01 1.27 1.77
N TYR A 174 8.96 2.08 0.74
CA TYR A 174 9.88 2.00 -0.39
C TYR A 174 11.17 2.74 -0.07
N ASN A 175 12.30 2.03 -0.11
CA ASN A 175 13.63 2.60 0.01
C ASN A 175 14.46 2.29 -1.25
N PRO A 176 14.76 3.30 -2.10
CA PRO A 176 15.55 3.08 -3.32
C PRO A 176 17.00 2.68 -3.00
N LEU A 177 17.43 1.50 -3.46
CA LEU A 177 18.82 1.04 -3.30
C LEU A 177 19.77 1.62 -4.35
N ASN A 178 19.28 1.88 -5.57
CA ASN A 178 20.10 2.33 -6.71
C ASN A 178 19.38 3.39 -7.55
N ASN A 179 20.12 4.45 -7.93
CA ASN A 179 19.62 5.55 -8.76
C ASN A 179 19.46 5.21 -10.26
N ASN A 180 19.91 4.03 -10.70
CA ASN A 180 20.08 3.68 -12.11
C ASN A 180 18.88 2.94 -12.73
N TYR A 181 17.70 2.99 -12.10
CA TYR A 181 16.50 2.31 -12.58
C TYR A 181 15.79 3.09 -13.70
#